data_AF-A0A8B6CFD9-F1
#
_entry.id   AF-A0A8B6CFD9-F1
#
_cell.length_a   1.000
_cell.length_b   1.000
_cell.length_c   1.000
_cell.angle_alpha   90.00
_cell.angle_beta   90.00
_cell.angle_gamma   90.00
#
_symmetry.space_group_name_H-M   'P 1'
#
loop_
_entity.id
_entity.type
_entity.pdbx_description
1 polymer ?
#
loop_
_entity_poly.entity_id
_entity_poly.type
_entity_poly.pdbx_seq_one_letter_code
_entity_poly.pdbx_strand_id
1 'polypeptide(L)'
;MDMKGTLSAEKVPFTKEKSILNDIAQETKDKPGYGNLTEEELMEKVETILLERIKNGDKKAYFQLGLFYYEQDMFEKARTYFERSKDFDYQSLYMLSCMLYDGIGGEADEKCAIEYLKKIAHSDSRQTQHIKRAAQFNVGRAFFEGYGVGRQSDEEAE
;
A
#
# COMPACT_ATOMS: atom_id res chain seq x y z
N MET A 1 -25.07 -24.30 -1.81
CA MET A 1 -24.74 -22.87 -2.00
C MET A 1 -23.51 -22.59 -1.15
N ASP A 2 -22.33 -22.62 -1.76
CA ASP A 2 -21.09 -22.24 -1.10
C ASP A 2 -21.09 -20.73 -0.87
N MET A 3 -21.52 -20.30 0.31
CA MET A 3 -21.31 -18.93 0.80
C MET A 3 -19.88 -18.75 1.32
N LYS A 4 -18.88 -19.17 0.55
CA LYS A 4 -17.50 -18.68 0.75
C LYS A 4 -17.35 -17.37 -0.01
N GLY A 5 -18.17 -16.39 0.34
CA GLY A 5 -17.97 -15.02 -0.11
C GLY A 5 -16.78 -14.45 0.64
N THR A 6 -15.65 -14.28 -0.03
CA THR A 6 -14.52 -13.52 0.51
C THR A 6 -14.98 -12.09 0.76
N LEU A 7 -14.67 -11.56 1.92
CA LEU A 7 -14.95 -10.17 2.24
C LEU A 7 -13.89 -9.32 1.53
N SER A 8 -14.30 -8.23 0.89
CA SER A 8 -13.33 -7.31 0.28
C SER A 8 -12.54 -6.59 1.36
N ALA A 9 -11.28 -6.25 1.07
CA ALA A 9 -10.51 -5.37 1.92
C ALA A 9 -11.18 -4.00 2.10
N GLU A 10 -11.18 -3.51 3.34
CA GLU A 10 -11.41 -2.09 3.57
C GLU A 10 -10.25 -1.32 2.93
N LYS A 11 -10.57 -0.28 2.17
CA LYS A 11 -9.59 0.51 1.41
C LYS A 11 -9.49 1.90 2.01
N VAL A 12 -8.27 2.41 2.04
CA VAL A 12 -8.01 3.82 2.38
C VAL A 12 -7.79 4.56 1.06
N PRO A 13 -8.53 5.64 0.77
CA PRO A 13 -8.46 6.29 -0.54
C PRO A 13 -7.21 7.14 -0.76
N PHE A 14 -6.43 7.44 0.29
CA PHE A 14 -5.21 8.28 0.26
C PHE A 14 -5.37 9.57 -0.57
N THR A 15 -6.50 10.26 -0.36
CA THR A 15 -6.90 11.42 -1.18
C THR A 15 -5.87 12.54 -1.19
N LYS A 16 -5.18 12.76 -0.06
CA LYS A 16 -4.11 13.74 0.04
C LYS A 16 -2.93 13.38 -0.85
N GLU A 17 -2.50 12.13 -0.84
CA GLU A 17 -1.35 11.67 -1.61
C GLU A 17 -1.67 11.59 -3.09
N LYS A 18 -2.90 11.22 -3.46
CA LYS A 18 -3.39 11.35 -4.83
C LYS A 18 -3.39 12.80 -5.31
N SER A 19 -3.80 13.76 -4.46
CA SER A 19 -3.70 15.18 -4.79
C SER A 19 -2.25 15.60 -5.05
N ILE A 20 -1.31 15.16 -4.23
CA ILE A 20 0.12 15.48 -4.43
C ILE A 20 0.63 14.92 -5.76
N LEU A 21 0.24 13.70 -6.15
CA LEU A 21 0.62 13.13 -7.43
C LEU A 21 0.04 13.95 -8.60
N ASN A 22 -1.22 14.38 -8.49
CA ASN A 22 -1.85 15.26 -9.48
C ASN A 22 -1.14 16.62 -9.56
N ASP A 23 -0.75 17.19 -8.42
CA ASP A 23 -0.01 18.46 -8.38
C ASP A 23 1.35 18.31 -9.06
N ILE A 24 2.09 17.23 -8.81
CA ILE A 24 3.37 16.95 -9.49
C ILE A 24 3.17 16.79 -11.01
N ALA A 25 2.11 16.11 -11.43
CA ALA A 25 1.79 15.94 -12.84
C ALA A 25 1.45 17.29 -13.49
N GLN A 26 0.65 18.13 -12.83
CA GLN A 26 0.27 19.45 -13.33
C GLN A 26 1.48 20.38 -13.39
N GLU A 27 2.28 20.46 -12.32
CA GLU A 27 3.53 21.23 -12.29
C GLU A 27 4.50 20.78 -13.39
N THR A 28 4.47 19.49 -13.76
CA THR A 28 5.29 18.97 -14.86
C THR A 28 4.79 19.47 -16.22
N LYS A 29 3.48 19.51 -16.46
CA LYS A 29 2.88 20.07 -17.69
C LYS A 29 3.14 21.56 -17.83
N ASP A 30 3.17 22.28 -16.71
CA ASP A 30 3.36 23.74 -16.69
C ASP A 30 4.81 24.16 -17.00
N LYS A 31 5.77 23.22 -17.03
CA LYS A 31 7.16 23.51 -17.41
C LYS A 31 7.28 23.90 -18.89
N PRO A 32 8.14 24.89 -19.24
CA PRO A 32 8.38 25.24 -20.63
C PRO A 32 8.81 24.04 -21.47
N GLY A 33 8.08 23.78 -22.56
CA GLY A 33 8.32 22.64 -23.46
C GLY A 33 7.63 21.33 -23.07
N TYR A 34 6.85 21.29 -21.98
CA TYR A 34 6.20 20.07 -21.47
C TYR A 34 4.67 20.09 -21.61
N GLY A 35 4.09 21.17 -22.16
CA GLY A 35 2.63 21.32 -22.30
C GLY A 35 1.95 20.37 -23.30
N ASN A 36 2.71 19.72 -24.19
CA ASN A 36 2.21 18.80 -25.22
C ASN A 36 2.64 17.34 -24.99
N LEU A 37 3.07 16.99 -23.77
CA LEU A 37 3.42 15.61 -23.45
C LEU A 37 2.18 14.72 -23.61
N THR A 38 2.39 13.54 -24.18
CA THR A 38 1.45 12.43 -24.07
C THR A 38 1.30 12.01 -22.60
N GLU A 39 0.25 11.25 -22.30
CA GLU A 39 0.05 10.73 -20.94
C GLU A 39 1.22 9.83 -20.51
N GLU A 40 1.72 8.99 -21.42
CA GLU A 40 2.88 8.12 -21.16
C GLU A 40 4.14 8.94 -20.83
N GLU A 41 4.49 9.91 -21.67
CA GLU A 41 5.65 10.78 -21.41
C GLU A 41 5.48 11.57 -20.10
N LEU A 42 4.28 12.02 -19.77
CA LEU A 42 4.00 12.67 -18.49
C LEU A 42 4.27 11.71 -17.33
N MET A 43 3.77 10.47 -17.39
CA MET A 43 3.97 9.46 -16.36
C MET A 43 5.45 9.14 -16.17
N GLU A 44 6.23 9.01 -17.26
CA GLU A 44 7.68 8.83 -17.17
C GLU A 44 8.39 10.00 -16.46
N LYS A 45 7.94 11.24 -16.70
CA LYS A 45 8.47 12.42 -16.01
C LYS A 45 8.10 12.41 -14.53
N VAL A 46 6.86 12.07 -14.19
CA VAL A 46 6.42 11.96 -12.78
C VAL A 46 7.21 10.87 -12.06
N GLU A 47 7.39 9.70 -12.67
CA GLU A 47 8.24 8.62 -12.16
C GLU A 47 9.67 9.11 -11.90
N THR A 48 10.26 9.80 -12.88
CA THR A 48 11.62 10.36 -12.76
C THR A 48 11.73 11.33 -11.59
N ILE A 49 10.78 12.25 -11.43
CA ILE A 49 10.76 13.22 -10.33
C ILE A 49 10.69 12.50 -8.96
N LEU A 50 9.85 11.48 -8.83
CA LEU A 50 9.72 10.72 -7.59
C LEU A 50 10.99 9.92 -7.27
N LEU A 51 11.62 9.32 -8.29
CA LEU A 51 12.91 8.64 -8.16
C LEU A 51 14.03 9.60 -7.72
N GLU A 52 14.08 10.81 -8.29
CA GLU A 52 15.03 11.85 -7.89
C GLU A 52 14.80 12.30 -6.44
N ARG A 53 13.54 12.46 -6.01
CA ARG A 53 13.21 12.76 -4.61
C ARG A 53 13.71 11.68 -3.66
N ILE A 54 13.53 10.39 -4.00
CA ILE A 54 14.07 9.26 -3.24
C ILE A 54 15.60 9.35 -3.17
N LYS A 55 16.27 9.57 -4.32
CA LYS A 55 17.73 9.71 -4.39
C LYS A 55 18.25 10.86 -3.52
N ASN A 56 17.47 11.93 -3.40
CA ASN A 56 17.79 13.10 -2.57
C ASN A 56 17.38 12.94 -1.10
N GLY A 57 16.90 11.75 -0.69
CA GLY A 57 16.62 11.42 0.71
C GLY A 57 15.20 11.73 1.18
N ASP A 58 14.28 12.12 0.29
CA ASP A 58 12.87 12.28 0.65
C ASP A 58 12.20 10.92 0.85
N LYS A 59 12.07 10.52 2.12
CA LYS A 59 11.44 9.26 2.50
C LYS A 59 9.98 9.16 2.06
N LYS A 60 9.23 10.27 1.95
CA LYS A 60 7.81 10.24 1.55
C LYS A 60 7.63 9.82 0.10
N ALA A 61 8.66 10.05 -0.73
CA ALA A 61 8.61 9.71 -2.14
C ALA A 61 8.54 8.20 -2.40
N TYR A 62 8.96 7.35 -1.45
CA TYR A 62 8.76 5.89 -1.55
C TYR A 62 7.28 5.52 -1.60
N PHE A 63 6.48 6.03 -0.65
CA PHE A 63 5.04 5.78 -0.65
C PHE A 63 4.37 6.37 -1.89
N GLN A 64 4.72 7.60 -2.25
CA GLN A 64 4.17 8.28 -3.42
C GLN A 64 4.46 7.50 -4.72
N LEU A 65 5.68 6.98 -4.89
CA LEU A 65 6.04 6.19 -6.05
C LEU A 65 5.35 4.82 -6.05
N GLY A 66 5.22 4.18 -4.87
CA GLY A 66 4.42 2.97 -4.74
C GLY A 66 2.95 3.18 -5.12
N LEU A 67 2.34 4.27 -4.64
CA LEU A 67 0.97 4.65 -4.97
C LEU A 67 0.81 4.99 -6.47
N PHE A 68 1.78 5.71 -7.04
CA PHE A 68 1.83 6.04 -8.46
C PHE A 68 1.83 4.80 -9.35
N TYR A 69 2.63 3.78 -9.01
CA TYR A 69 2.60 2.50 -9.73
C TYR A 69 1.31 1.73 -9.50
N TYR A 70 0.76 1.76 -8.28
CA TYR A 70 -0.47 1.06 -7.95
C TYR A 70 -1.67 1.58 -8.77
N GLU A 71 -1.78 2.90 -8.96
CA GLU A 71 -2.85 3.51 -9.76
C GLU A 71 -2.72 3.23 -11.27
N GLN A 72 -1.56 2.75 -11.72
CA GLN A 72 -1.30 2.33 -13.10
C GLN A 72 -1.31 0.80 -13.25
N ASP A 73 -1.85 0.07 -12.26
CA ASP A 73 -1.89 -1.40 -12.21
C ASP A 73 -0.51 -2.08 -12.31
N MET A 74 0.58 -1.34 -12.06
CA MET A 74 1.96 -1.84 -12.05
C MET A 74 2.29 -2.46 -10.67
N PHE A 75 1.53 -3.47 -10.28
CA PHE A 75 1.49 -3.96 -8.90
C PHE A 75 2.81 -4.51 -8.37
N GLU A 76 3.63 -5.18 -9.19
CA GLU A 76 4.95 -5.67 -8.76
C GLU A 76 5.88 -4.52 -8.36
N LYS A 77 5.89 -3.44 -9.15
CA LYS A 77 6.64 -2.22 -8.81
C LYS A 77 6.07 -1.57 -7.57
N ALA A 78 4.75 -1.42 -7.47
CA ALA A 78 4.10 -0.86 -6.30
C ALA A 78 4.49 -1.61 -5.01
N ARG A 79 4.37 -2.94 -5.02
CA ARG A 79 4.77 -3.82 -3.90
C ARG A 79 6.24 -3.63 -3.53
N THR A 80 7.12 -3.58 -4.52
CA THR A 80 8.56 -3.35 -4.29
C THR A 80 8.84 -2.05 -3.55
N TYR A 81 8.15 -0.96 -3.90
CA TYR A 81 8.37 0.33 -3.24
C TYR A 81 7.73 0.40 -1.86
N PHE A 82 6.55 -0.21 -1.66
CA PHE A 82 5.98 -0.32 -0.32
C PHE A 82 6.82 -1.18 0.62
N GLU A 83 7.43 -2.27 0.12
CA GLU A 83 8.39 -3.09 0.87
C GLU A 83 9.60 -2.27 1.34
N ARG A 84 10.13 -1.40 0.47
CA ARG A 84 11.29 -0.53 0.79
C ARG A 84 11.00 0.52 1.85
N SER A 85 9.73 0.88 2.08
CA SER A 85 9.33 1.90 3.05
C SER A 85 8.52 1.40 4.23
N LYS A 86 8.19 0.10 4.29
CA LYS A 86 7.33 -0.49 5.32
C LYS A 86 7.78 -0.22 6.76
N ASP A 87 9.09 -0.07 6.99
CA ASP A 87 9.66 0.10 8.33
C ASP A 87 9.67 1.55 8.82
N PHE A 88 9.38 2.53 7.95
CA PHE A 88 9.34 3.96 8.33
C PHE A 88 8.10 4.71 7.84
N ASP A 89 7.22 4.07 7.08
CA ASP A 89 5.99 4.67 6.56
C ASP A 89 4.80 3.71 6.75
N TYR A 90 3.87 4.11 7.62
CA TYR A 90 2.70 3.27 7.94
C TYR A 90 1.69 3.15 6.79
N GLN A 91 1.66 4.09 5.85
CA GLN A 91 0.80 4.01 4.66
C GLN A 91 1.35 2.94 3.70
N SER A 92 2.68 2.88 3.58
CA SER A 92 3.39 1.81 2.85
C SER A 92 3.16 0.45 3.51
N LEU A 93 3.31 0.37 4.83
CA LEU A 93 3.02 -0.86 5.57
C LEU A 93 1.57 -1.32 5.36
N TYR A 94 0.61 -0.39 5.37
CA TYR A 94 -0.80 -0.70 5.12
C TYR A 94 -1.04 -1.24 3.71
N MET A 95 -0.54 -0.55 2.69
CA MET A 95 -0.69 -0.96 1.29
C MET A 95 -0.04 -2.32 1.03
N LEU A 96 1.20 -2.50 1.50
CA LEU A 96 1.89 -3.78 1.42
C LEU A 96 1.08 -4.89 2.08
N SER A 97 0.52 -4.65 3.27
CA SER A 97 -0.28 -5.66 3.96
C SER A 97 -1.49 -6.11 3.15
N CYS A 98 -2.22 -5.17 2.52
CA CYS A 98 -3.36 -5.51 1.68
C CYS A 98 -2.91 -6.30 0.45
N MET A 99 -1.80 -5.90 -0.19
CA MET A 99 -1.26 -6.60 -1.36
C MET A 99 -0.76 -8.01 -1.02
N LEU A 100 -0.11 -8.19 0.13
CA LEU A 100 0.32 -9.49 0.62
C LEU A 100 -0.87 -10.41 0.91
N TYR A 101 -1.93 -9.89 1.53
CA TYR A 101 -3.12 -10.70 1.82
C TYR A 101 -3.82 -11.16 0.53
N ASP A 102 -3.98 -10.24 -0.43
CA ASP A 102 -4.76 -10.49 -1.65
C ASP A 102 -3.91 -11.09 -2.79
N GLY A 103 -2.60 -11.32 -2.59
CA GLY A 103 -1.69 -11.82 -3.63
C GLY A 103 -1.51 -10.85 -4.82
N ILE A 104 -1.61 -9.55 -4.57
CA ILE A 104 -1.49 -8.52 -5.61
C ILE A 104 -0.01 -8.20 -5.85
N GLY A 105 0.42 -8.26 -7.11
CA GLY A 105 1.80 -7.96 -7.50
C GLY A 105 2.84 -8.97 -6.99
N GLY A 106 2.44 -10.21 -6.75
CA GLY A 106 3.30 -11.33 -6.33
C GLY A 106 2.52 -12.37 -5.51
N GLU A 107 3.21 -13.36 -4.95
CA GLU A 107 2.58 -14.38 -4.11
C GLU A 107 1.96 -13.80 -2.84
N ALA A 108 0.85 -14.39 -2.41
CA ALA A 108 0.20 -14.04 -1.15
C ALA A 108 1.05 -14.49 0.05
N ASP A 109 0.99 -13.70 1.13
CA ASP A 109 1.53 -14.04 2.44
C ASP A 109 0.58 -13.45 3.49
N GLU A 110 -0.53 -14.15 3.73
CA GLU A 110 -1.58 -13.70 4.64
C GLU A 110 -1.04 -13.58 6.07
N LYS A 111 -0.09 -14.43 6.46
CA LYS A 111 0.52 -14.38 7.79
C LYS A 111 1.26 -13.05 8.00
N CYS A 112 2.17 -12.69 7.10
CA CYS A 112 2.88 -11.41 7.17
C CYS A 112 1.91 -10.22 7.07
N ALA A 113 0.92 -10.29 6.17
CA ALA A 113 -0.11 -9.26 6.03
C ALA A 113 -0.83 -9.00 7.36
N ILE A 114 -1.28 -10.05 8.05
CA ILE A 114 -2.00 -9.94 9.33
C ILE A 114 -1.09 -9.37 10.42
N GLU A 115 0.17 -9.78 10.48
CA GLU A 115 1.13 -9.22 11.44
C GLU A 115 1.33 -7.71 11.22
N TYR A 116 1.42 -7.27 9.97
CA TYR A 116 1.61 -5.86 9.62
C TYR A 116 0.35 -5.03 9.90
N LEU A 117 -0.84 -5.55 9.57
CA LEU A 117 -2.11 -4.92 9.94
C LEU A 117 -2.26 -4.80 11.46
N LYS A 118 -1.87 -5.82 12.22
CA LYS A 118 -1.84 -5.77 13.69
C LYS A 118 -0.90 -4.70 14.21
N LYS A 119 0.29 -4.51 13.61
CA LYS A 119 1.21 -3.41 13.97
C LYS A 119 0.55 -2.05 13.81
N ILE A 120 -0.18 -1.82 12.71
CA ILE A 120 -0.90 -0.55 12.47
C ILE A 120 -2.06 -0.39 13.46
N ALA A 121 -2.86 -1.45 13.63
CA ALA A 121 -4.07 -1.47 14.46
C ALA A 121 -3.79 -1.21 15.95
N HIS A 122 -2.60 -1.57 16.45
CA HIS A 122 -2.18 -1.38 17.84
C HIS A 122 -1.21 -0.21 18.03
N SER A 123 -0.81 0.50 16.97
CA SER A 123 0.09 1.64 17.09
C SER A 123 -0.62 2.89 17.63
N ASP A 124 0.04 3.58 18.56
CA ASP A 124 -0.40 4.88 19.09
C ASP A 124 0.19 6.08 18.33
N SER A 125 0.95 5.82 17.26
CA SER A 125 1.49 6.88 16.40
C SER A 125 0.36 7.71 15.77
N ARG A 126 0.50 9.03 15.79
CA ARG A 126 -0.44 9.92 15.08
C ARG A 126 -0.52 9.63 13.58
N GLN A 127 0.55 9.07 13.00
CA GLN A 127 0.60 8.70 11.59
C GLN A 127 -0.40 7.60 11.23
N THR A 128 -0.80 6.74 12.18
CA THR A 128 -1.75 5.66 11.89
C THR A 128 -3.21 6.07 12.03
N GLN A 129 -3.52 7.24 12.61
CA GLN A 129 -4.91 7.61 12.95
C GLN A 129 -5.90 7.48 11.79
N HIS A 130 -5.49 7.88 10.59
CA HIS A 130 -6.32 7.84 9.39
C HIS A 130 -6.47 6.44 8.76
N ILE A 131 -5.62 5.48 9.12
CA ILE A 131 -5.63 4.09 8.61
C ILE A 131 -5.94 3.04 9.68
N LYS A 132 -5.92 3.40 10.97
CA LYS A 132 -6.04 2.46 12.10
C LYS A 132 -7.36 1.69 12.06
N ARG A 133 -8.47 2.36 11.74
CA ARG A 133 -9.78 1.69 11.60
C ARG A 133 -9.83 0.70 10.45
N ALA A 134 -9.28 1.07 9.30
CA ALA A 134 -9.22 0.19 8.15
C ALA A 134 -8.31 -1.02 8.43
N ALA A 135 -7.19 -0.80 9.13
CA ALA A 135 -6.33 -1.89 9.58
C ALA A 135 -7.05 -2.83 10.56
N GLN A 136 -7.78 -2.31 11.55
CA GLN A 136 -8.58 -3.11 12.48
C GLN A 136 -9.67 -3.92 11.74
N PHE A 137 -10.35 -3.31 10.78
CA PHE A 137 -11.32 -4.01 9.94
C PHE A 137 -10.66 -5.16 9.18
N ASN A 138 -9.52 -4.91 8.54
CA ASN A 138 -8.80 -5.92 7.75
C ASN A 138 -8.21 -7.03 8.63
N VAL A 139 -7.85 -6.76 9.89
CA VAL A 139 -7.58 -7.83 10.86
C VAL A 139 -8.85 -8.63 11.11
N GLY A 140 -9.99 -7.99 11.40
CA GLY A 140 -11.27 -8.68 11.60
C GLY A 140 -11.67 -9.56 10.42
N ARG A 141 -11.47 -9.06 9.19
CA ARG A 141 -11.64 -9.79 7.93
C ARG A 141 -10.82 -11.08 7.93
N ALA A 142 -9.53 -10.98 8.24
CA ALA A 142 -8.65 -12.15 8.30
C ALA A 142 -9.09 -13.20 9.33
N PHE A 143 -9.58 -12.77 10.50
CA PHE A 143 -10.15 -13.69 11.48
C PHE A 143 -11.42 -14.37 10.99
N PHE A 144 -12.30 -13.62 10.34
CA PHE A 144 -13.54 -14.16 9.75
C PHE A 144 -13.27 -15.19 8.65
N GLU A 145 -12.24 -14.96 7.84
CA GLU A 145 -11.82 -15.86 6.76
C GLU A 145 -10.99 -17.07 7.25
N GLY A 146 -10.76 -17.18 8.56
CA GLY A 146 -10.10 -18.33 9.18
C GLY A 146 -8.58 -18.21 9.35
N TYR A 147 -7.98 -17.08 8.99
CA TYR A 147 -6.54 -16.82 9.12
C TYR A 147 -6.13 -16.27 10.50
N GLY A 148 -7.10 -15.98 11.38
CA GLY A 148 -6.84 -15.38 12.69
C GLY A 148 -6.63 -16.35 13.85
N VAL A 149 -7.03 -17.62 13.67
CA VAL A 149 -6.82 -18.67 14.66
C VAL A 149 -5.55 -19.40 14.25
N GLY A 150 -4.51 -19.32 15.07
CA GLY A 150 -3.43 -20.29 14.93
C GLY A 150 -4.07 -21.67 14.94
N ARG A 151 -3.80 -22.49 13.94
CA ARG A 151 -3.69 -23.93 14.20
C ARG A 151 -2.63 -24.03 15.30
N GLN A 152 -3.05 -23.98 16.56
CA GLN A 152 -2.30 -24.68 17.58
C GLN A 152 -2.21 -26.10 17.04
N SER A 153 -0.99 -26.57 16.80
CA SER A 153 -0.77 -27.98 16.55
C SER A 153 -1.47 -28.75 17.66
N ASP A 154 -2.18 -29.80 17.28
CA ASP A 154 -2.74 -30.81 18.18
C ASP A 154 -1.59 -31.57 18.89
N GLU A 155 -0.74 -30.88 19.65
CA GLU A 155 0.49 -31.42 20.25
C GLU A 155 0.51 -31.28 21.79
N GLU A 156 -0.52 -30.67 22.39
CA GLU A 156 -0.68 -30.61 23.86
C GLU A 156 -2.02 -31.23 24.30
N ALA A 157 -2.38 -32.36 23.71
CA ALA A 157 -3.47 -33.20 24.17
C ALA A 157 -3.08 -34.69 24.13
N GLU A 158 -2.04 -35.07 24.88
CA GLU A 158 -1.83 -36.44 25.38
C GLU A 158 -1.42 -36.41 26.86
#